data_AF-A0A7K4CLT9-F1
#
_entry.id   AF-A0A7K4CLT9-F1
#
_cell.length_a   1.000
_cell.length_b   1.000
_cell.length_c   1.000
_cell.angle_alpha   90.00
_cell.angle_beta   90.00
_cell.angle_gamma   90.00
#
_symmetry.space_group_name_H-M   'P 1'
#
loop_
_entity.id
_entity.type
_entity.pdbx_description
1 polymer ?
#
loop_
_entity_poly.entity_id
_entity_poly.type
_entity_poly.pdbx_seq_one_letter_code
_entity_poly.pdbx_strand_id
1 'polypeptide(L)' 'AILVFLDMQGIELLEGDVWGHRKDLDEYFTVDDATLQEIRTLAASGAGMDDVANQVQKKSRLGLDLIKYIAKSKITS' A
#
# COMPACT_ATOMS: atom_id res chain seq x y z
N ALA A 1 -7.44 23.33 -1.08
CA ALA A 1 -8.58 22.99 -1.95
C ALA A 1 -8.42 21.61 -2.60
N ILE A 2 -7.28 21.30 -3.24
CA ILE A 2 -7.12 20.04 -4.02
C ILE A 2 -7.17 18.76 -3.18
N LEU A 3 -6.60 18.76 -1.96
CA LEU A 3 -6.62 17.58 -1.07
C LEU A 3 -8.05 17.17 -0.68
N VAL A 4 -8.88 18.14 -0.32
CA VAL A 4 -10.30 17.92 0.04
C VAL A 4 -11.09 17.42 -1.18
N PHE A 5 -10.80 17.95 -2.37
CA PHE A 5 -11.45 17.49 -3.60
C PHE A 5 -11.13 16.02 -3.90
N LEU A 6 -9.87 15.59 -3.73
CA LEU A 6 -9.46 14.20 -3.96
C LEU A 6 -10.09 13.24 -2.95
N ASP A 7 -10.12 13.65 -1.68
CA ASP A 7 -10.78 12.90 -0.61
C ASP A 7 -12.28 12.70 -0.90
N MET A 8 -12.97 13.75 -1.39
CA MET A 8 -14.37 13.65 -1.83
C MET A 8 -14.59 12.68 -3.01
N GLN A 9 -13.57 12.42 -3.81
CA GLN A 9 -13.63 11.40 -4.88
C GLN A 9 -13.24 9.99 -4.38
N GLY A 10 -12.95 9.83 -3.09
CA GLY A 10 -12.46 8.58 -2.52
C GLY A 10 -11.03 8.25 -2.92
N ILE A 11 -10.22 9.26 -3.30
CA ILE A 11 -8.82 9.10 -3.66
C ILE A 11 -7.96 9.39 -2.42
N GLU A 12 -7.33 8.35 -1.90
CA GLU A 12 -6.36 8.46 -0.81
C GLU A 12 -4.96 8.78 -1.38
N LEU A 13 -4.37 9.89 -0.94
CA LEU A 13 -3.00 10.24 -1.27
C LEU A 13 -2.05 9.62 -0.24
N LEU A 14 -1.13 8.79 -0.73
CA LEU A 14 -0.08 8.20 0.08
C LEU A 14 1.24 8.88 -0.27
N GLU A 15 2.02 9.25 0.76
CA GLU A 15 3.36 9.76 0.55
C GLU A 15 4.24 8.63 0.00
N GLY A 16 4.77 8.83 -1.20
CA GLY A 16 5.70 7.88 -1.82
C GLY A 16 7.08 7.99 -1.20
N ASP A 17 7.86 6.91 -1.27
CA ASP A 17 9.27 6.96 -0.88
C ASP A 17 10.03 7.94 -1.79
N VAL A 18 10.88 8.79 -1.19
CA VAL A 18 11.56 9.93 -1.85
C VAL A 18 12.59 9.47 -2.90
N TRP A 19 12.80 8.16 -3.03
CA TRP A 19 13.67 7.55 -4.04
C TRP A 19 13.23 7.78 -5.50
N GLY A 20 12.00 8.25 -5.73
CA GLY A 20 11.38 8.43 -7.05
C GLY A 20 11.67 9.71 -7.82
N HIS A 21 12.73 10.49 -7.53
CA HIS A 21 13.13 11.62 -8.41
C HIS A 21 14.50 11.45 -9.06
N ARG A 22 14.92 10.20 -9.25
CA ARG A 22 16.01 9.87 -10.17
C ARG A 22 15.41 9.61 -11.55
N LYS A 23 15.47 10.63 -12.43
CA LYS A 23 15.01 10.58 -13.84
C LYS A 23 15.64 9.44 -14.67
N ASP A 24 16.62 8.75 -14.12
CA ASP A 24 17.37 7.64 -14.70
C ASP A 24 16.86 6.24 -14.30
N LEU A 25 15.91 6.13 -13.35
CA LEU A 25 15.29 4.86 -12.95
C LEU A 25 13.75 4.95 -13.13
N ASP A 26 13.26 4.65 -14.33
CA ASP A 26 11.85 4.31 -14.57
C ASP A 26 11.55 2.87 -14.09
N GLU A 27 11.95 2.54 -12.86
CA GLU A 27 11.70 1.21 -12.30
C GLU A 27 10.30 1.14 -11.72
N TYR A 28 9.37 0.63 -12.53
CA TYR A 28 8.09 0.15 -12.04
C TYR A 28 8.31 -1.03 -11.10
N PHE A 29 7.75 -0.96 -9.89
CA PHE A 29 7.74 -2.08 -8.96
C PHE A 29 6.43 -2.85 -9.08
N THR A 30 6.50 -4.07 -9.62
CA THR A 30 5.35 -4.97 -9.64
C THR A 30 5.18 -5.61 -8.26
N VAL A 31 4.01 -5.42 -7.65
CA VAL A 31 3.60 -6.16 -6.46
C VAL A 31 3.05 -7.51 -6.91
N ASP A 32 3.63 -8.59 -6.43
CA ASP A 32 3.18 -9.94 -6.76
C ASP A 32 1.85 -10.28 -6.07
N ASP A 33 1.06 -11.14 -6.72
CA ASP A 33 -0.24 -11.57 -6.19
C ASP A 33 -0.13 -12.28 -4.84
N ALA A 34 0.98 -12.98 -4.56
CA ALA A 34 1.16 -13.67 -3.29
C ALA A 34 1.29 -12.67 -2.13
N THR A 35 2.05 -11.59 -2.31
CA THR A 35 2.13 -10.47 -1.37
C THR A 35 0.75 -9.83 -1.15
N LEU A 36 -0.02 -9.59 -2.22
CA LEU A 36 -1.39 -9.07 -2.13
C LEU A 36 -2.31 -10.00 -1.31
N GLN A 37 -2.24 -11.31 -1.54
CA GLN A 37 -3.04 -12.30 -0.80
C GLN A 37 -2.59 -12.43 0.66
N GLU A 38 -1.30 -12.34 0.96
CA GLU A 38 -0.79 -12.34 2.33
C GLU A 38 -1.35 -11.15 3.12
N ILE A 39 -1.30 -9.94 2.55
CA ILE A 39 -1.85 -8.73 3.18
C ILE A 39 -3.34 -8.93 3.49
N ARG A 40 -4.12 -9.43 2.53
CA ARG A 40 -5.57 -9.67 2.69
C ARG A 40 -5.87 -10.72 3.75
N THR A 41 -5.11 -11.81 3.77
CA THR A 41 -5.30 -12.91 4.72
C THR A 41 -5.00 -12.45 6.15
N LEU A 42 -3.92 -11.70 6.33
CA LEU A 42 -3.54 -11.12 7.62
C LEU A 42 -4.55 -10.06 8.09
N ALA A 43 -5.08 -9.23 7.19
CA ALA A 43 -6.13 -8.29 7.54
C ALA A 43 -7.45 -8.99 7.92
N ALA A 44 -7.80 -10.08 7.22
CA ALA A 44 -9.01 -10.85 7.49
C ALA A 44 -8.93 -11.71 8.77
N SER A 45 -7.72 -12.06 9.23
CA SER A 45 -7.52 -12.83 10.47
C SER A 45 -7.78 -12.01 11.75
N GLY A 46 -8.04 -10.69 11.60
CA GLY A 46 -8.29 -9.78 12.72
C GLY A 46 -7.02 -9.22 13.35
N ALA A 47 -5.85 -9.43 12.73
CA ALA A 47 -4.62 -8.78 13.17
C ALA A 47 -4.74 -7.25 13.06
N GLY A 48 -4.11 -6.54 14.01
CA GLY A 48 -4.06 -5.08 13.98
C GLY A 48 -3.38 -4.59 12.69
N MET A 49 -3.91 -3.51 12.09
CA MET A 49 -3.39 -2.98 10.82
C MET A 49 -1.88 -2.66 10.86
N ASP A 50 -1.39 -2.16 11.99
CA ASP A 50 0.04 -1.89 12.17
C ASP A 50 0.86 -3.18 12.22
N ASP A 51 0.34 -4.24 12.83
CA ASP A 51 1.02 -5.55 12.87
C ASP A 51 1.07 -6.20 11.49
N VAL A 52 -0.02 -6.10 10.71
CA VAL A 52 -0.05 -6.54 9.31
C VAL A 52 1.01 -5.80 8.50
N ALA A 53 1.03 -4.47 8.60
CA ALA A 53 1.97 -3.64 7.87
C ALA A 53 3.43 -3.96 8.24
N ASN A 54 3.73 -4.09 9.52
CA ASN A 54 5.07 -4.42 10.01
C ASN A 54 5.54 -5.83 9.60
N GLN A 55 4.64 -6.81 9.54
CA GLN A 55 4.98 -8.16 9.12
C GLN A 55 5.28 -8.23 7.61
N VAL A 56 4.46 -7.58 6.79
CA VAL A 56 4.61 -7.59 5.33
C VAL A 56 5.77 -6.72 4.88
N GLN A 57 6.04 -5.59 5.54
CA GLN A 57 7.20 -4.74 5.23
C GLN A 57 8.53 -5.49 5.41
N LYS A 58 8.63 -6.41 6.37
CA LYS A 58 9.86 -7.22 6.55
C LYS A 58 10.16 -8.16 5.39
N LYS A 59 9.16 -8.47 4.56
CA LYS A 59 9.24 -9.44 3.46
C LYS A 59 9.11 -8.79 2.09
N SER A 60 8.70 -7.53 2.03
CA SER A 60 8.44 -6.79 0.79
C SER A 60 9.17 -5.46 0.78
N ARG A 61 9.25 -4.83 -0.40
CA ARG A 61 9.80 -3.47 -0.55
C ARG A 61 8.71 -2.40 -0.43
N LEU A 62 7.53 -2.76 0.07
CA LEU A 62 6.37 -1.88 0.15
C LEU A 62 6.46 -0.98 1.38
N GLY A 63 6.07 0.29 1.22
CA GLY A 63 5.87 1.21 2.34
C GLY A 63 4.70 0.78 3.23
N LEU A 64 4.77 1.12 4.53
CA LEU A 64 3.74 0.78 5.51
C LEU A 64 2.36 1.31 5.08
N ASP A 65 2.30 2.53 4.56
CA ASP A 65 1.04 3.16 4.18
C ASP A 65 0.40 2.49 2.96
N LEU A 66 1.21 2.04 1.99
CA LEU A 66 0.72 1.25 0.87
C LEU A 66 0.18 -0.11 1.33
N ILE A 67 0.86 -0.78 2.27
CA ILE A 67 0.37 -2.04 2.83
C ILE A 67 -0.96 -1.84 3.56
N LYS A 68 -1.06 -0.78 4.38
CA LYS A 68 -2.29 -0.42 5.11
C LYS A 68 -3.42 -0.09 4.15
N TYR A 69 -3.12 0.62 3.07
CA TYR A 69 -4.08 0.93 2.02
C TYR A 69 -4.61 -0.34 1.36
N ILE A 70 -3.72 -1.25 0.93
CA ILE A 70 -4.09 -2.54 0.34
C ILE A 70 -4.97 -3.34 1.31
N ALA A 71 -4.60 -3.39 2.59
CA ALA A 71 -5.35 -4.11 3.64
C ALA A 71 -6.76 -3.55 3.87
N LYS A 72 -6.96 -2.23 3.78
CA LYS A 72 -8.28 -1.58 3.85
C LYS A 72 -9.08 -1.76 2.56
N SER A 73 -8.39 -1.75 1.43
CA SER A 73 -9.02 -1.71 0.12
C SER A 73 -9.74 -3.02 -0.18
N LYS A 74 -11.04 -2.94 -0.45
CA LYS A 74 -11.77 -4.02 -1.10
C LYS A 74 -11.52 -3.91 -2.61
N ILE A 75 -10.28 -4.15 -3.06
CA ILE A 75 -10.04 -4.31 -4.51
C ILE A 75 -10.80 -5.56 -4.91
N THR A 76 -11.98 -5.33 -5.48
CA THR A 76 -12.86 -6.35 -6.05
C THR A 76 -12.16 -6.84 -7.31
N SER A 77 -11.72 -8.09 -7.29
CA SER A 77 -11.27 -8.82 -8.47
C SER A 77 -12.43 -9.03 -9.44
#